data_AF-X1ULR9-F1
#
_entry.id   AF-X1ULR9-F1
#
_cell.length_a   1.000
_cell.length_b   1.000
_cell.length_c   1.000
_cell.angle_alpha   90.00
_cell.angle_beta   90.00
_cell.angle_gamma   90.00
#
_symmetry.space_group_name_H-M   'P 1'
#
loop_
_entity.id
_entity.type
_entity.pdbx_description
1 polymer ?
#
loop_
_entity_poly.entity_id
_entity_poly.type
_entity_poly.pdbx_seq_one_letter_code
_entity_poly.pdbx_strand_id
1 'polypeptide(L)' 'TYNSLPAKAKEVFRLSREEAKSNQNIANILNINVKTVEYYITKALKIFHSALKDYFILFVLFWITY' A
#
# COMPACT_ATOMS: atom_id res chain seq x y z
N THR A 1 -8.02 2.21 -3.34
CA THR A 1 -8.41 1.70 -2.00
C THR A 1 -7.82 0.30 -1.79
N TYR A 2 -7.95 -0.33 -0.61
CA TYR A 2 -7.38 -1.68 -0.35
C TYR A 2 -7.86 -2.72 -1.37
N ASN A 3 -9.13 -2.62 -1.78
CA ASN A 3 -9.71 -3.49 -2.80
C ASN A 3 -9.12 -3.28 -4.21
N SER A 4 -8.52 -2.12 -4.47
CA SER A 4 -7.84 -1.81 -5.74
C SER A 4 -6.44 -2.42 -5.84
N LEU A 5 -5.90 -3.03 -4.78
CA LEU A 5 -4.61 -3.70 -4.84
C LEU A 5 -4.73 -5.02 -5.60
N PRO A 6 -3.81 -5.33 -6.54
CA PRO A 6 -3.66 -6.66 -7.11
C PRO A 6 -3.43 -7.70 -6.01
N ALA A 7 -3.86 -8.95 -6.24
CA ALA A 7 -3.82 -10.03 -5.24
C ALA A 7 -2.45 -10.17 -4.55
N LYS A 8 -1.35 -10.15 -5.31
CA LYS A 8 0.01 -10.24 -4.74
C LYS A 8 0.44 -9.03 -3.93
N ALA A 9 0.06 -7.83 -4.34
CA ALA A 9 0.34 -6.62 -3.56
C ALA A 9 -0.47 -6.60 -2.26
N LYS A 10 -1.72 -7.11 -2.31
CA LYS A 10 -2.60 -7.23 -1.15
C LYS A 10 -2.04 -8.23 -0.13
N GLU A 11 -1.58 -9.39 -0.59
CA GLU A 11 -0.93 -10.42 0.23
C GLU A 11 0.33 -9.89 0.93
N VAL A 12 1.23 -9.23 0.17
CA VAL A 12 2.44 -8.59 0.72
C VAL A 12 2.10 -7.49 1.74
N PHE A 13 1.13 -6.63 1.40
CA PHE A 13 0.72 -5.55 2.29
C PHE A 13 0.12 -6.07 3.60
N ARG A 14 -0.70 -7.13 3.53
CA ARG A 14 -1.28 -7.82 4.69
C ARG A 14 -0.19 -8.33 5.63
N LEU A 15 0.78 -9.08 5.10
CA LEU A 15 1.90 -9.61 5.88
C LEU A 15 2.77 -8.51 6.51
N SER A 16 2.96 -7.40 5.81
CA SER A 16 3.76 -6.26 6.30
C SER A 16 3.03 -5.42 7.35
N ARG A 17 1.73 -5.17 7.19
CA ARG A 17 0.98 -4.23 8.03
C ARG A 17 0.15 -4.89 9.12
N GLU A 18 -0.54 -5.97 8.81
CA GLU A 18 -1.38 -6.67 9.79
C GLU A 18 -0.54 -7.65 10.63
N GLU A 19 0.42 -8.34 10.00
CA GLU A 19 1.28 -9.30 10.69
C GLU A 19 2.67 -8.75 11.06
N ALA A 20 2.94 -7.48 10.78
CA ALA A 20 4.19 -6.77 11.11
C ALA A 20 5.49 -7.52 10.68
N LYS A 21 5.45 -8.32 9.61
CA LYS A 21 6.62 -9.07 9.15
C LYS A 21 7.60 -8.16 8.41
N SER A 22 8.89 -8.45 8.56
CA SER A 22 9.96 -7.79 7.79
C SER A 22 9.91 -8.20 6.31
N ASN A 23 10.44 -7.35 5.42
CA ASN A 23 10.51 -7.66 3.99
C ASN A 23 11.27 -8.98 3.71
N GLN A 24 12.30 -9.27 4.51
CA GLN A 24 13.06 -10.52 4.44
C GLN A 24 12.18 -11.74 4.78
N ASN A 25 11.39 -11.65 5.85
CA ASN A 25 10.48 -12.74 6.24
C ASN A 25 9.38 -12.95 5.20
N ILE A 26 8.84 -11.86 4.64
CA ILE A 26 7.83 -11.94 3.57
C ILE A 26 8.41 -12.59 2.31
N ALA A 27 9.63 -12.22 1.93
CA ALA A 27 10.36 -12.80 0.81
C ALA A 27 10.50 -14.32 0.97
N ASN A 28 10.89 -14.78 2.18
CA ASN A 28 11.00 -16.20 2.50
C ASN A 28 9.65 -16.92 2.48
N ILE A 29 8.59 -16.34 3.07
CA ILE A 29 7.25 -16.94 3.12
C ILE A 29 6.65 -17.10 1.73
N LEU A 30 6.81 -16.09 0.87
CA LEU A 30 6.24 -16.08 -0.46
C LEU A 30 7.17 -16.67 -1.53
N ASN A 31 8.38 -17.11 -1.13
CA ASN A 31 9.44 -17.60 -2.00
C ASN A 31 9.73 -16.66 -3.20
N ILE A 32 9.90 -15.37 -2.89
CA ILE A 32 10.24 -14.31 -3.84
C ILE A 32 11.44 -13.52 -3.33
N ASN A 33 12.10 -12.73 -4.18
CA ASN A 33 13.17 -11.87 -3.72
C ASN A 33 12.63 -10.64 -2.95
N VAL A 34 13.48 -10.07 -2.10
CA VAL A 34 13.15 -8.89 -1.27
C VAL A 34 12.77 -7.68 -2.13
N LYS A 35 13.41 -7.49 -3.29
CA LYS A 35 13.06 -6.38 -4.21
C LYS A 35 11.65 -6.51 -4.76
N THR A 36 11.15 -7.73 -4.98
CA THR A 36 9.78 -7.97 -5.40
C THR A 36 8.80 -7.60 -4.27
N VAL A 37 9.15 -7.86 -3.01
CA VAL A 37 8.37 -7.40 -1.84
C VAL A 37 8.32 -5.87 -1.82
N GLU A 38 9.47 -5.19 -1.93
CA GLU A 38 9.57 -3.72 -1.96
C GLU A 38 8.78 -3.11 -3.13
N TYR A 39 8.82 -3.74 -4.30
CA TYR A 39 8.02 -3.34 -5.45
C TYR A 39 6.52 -3.38 -5.12
N TYR A 40 6.04 -4.48 -4.51
CA TYR A 40 4.62 -4.61 -4.16
C TYR A 40 4.19 -3.63 -3.06
N ILE A 41 5.05 -3.38 -2.05
CA ILE A 41 4.83 -2.33 -1.04
C ILE A 41 4.71 -0.97 -1.71
N THR A 42 5.66 -0.61 -2.57
CA THR A 42 5.69 0.67 -3.29
C THR A 42 4.46 0.84 -4.18
N LYS A 43 4.06 -0.23 -4.89
CA LYS A 43 2.86 -0.25 -5.73
C LYS A 43 1.59 -0.03 -4.91
N ALA A 44 1.47 -0.69 -3.77
CA ALA A 44 0.36 -0.50 -2.84
C ALA A 44 0.29 0.96 -2.34
N LEU A 45 1.42 1.51 -1.88
CA LEU A 45 1.50 2.90 -1.41
C LEU A 45 1.13 3.91 -2.50
N LYS A 46 1.55 3.69 -3.75
CA LYS A 46 1.18 4.56 -4.88
C LYS A 46 -0.34 4.58 -5.10
N ILE A 47 -1.00 3.42 -5.00
CA ILE A 47 -2.46 3.31 -5.10
C ILE A 47 -3.15 4.06 -3.95
N PHE A 48 -2.66 3.92 -2.72
CA PHE A 48 -3.22 4.63 -1.57
C PHE A 48 -3.01 6.13 -1.67
N HIS A 49 -1.81 6.57 -2.04
CA HIS A 49 -1.50 7.97 -2.21
C HIS A 49 -2.38 8.61 -3.29
N SER A 50 -2.57 7.93 -4.42
CA SER A 50 -3.48 8.42 -5.47
C SER A 50 -4.91 8.56 -4.95
N ALA A 51 -5.42 7.54 -4.24
CA ALA A 51 -6.77 7.60 -3.69
C ALA A 51 -6.93 8.71 -2.64
N LEU A 52 -5.90 8.97 -1.82
CA LEU A 52 -5.91 10.01 -0.78
C LEU A 52 -5.74 11.42 -1.33
N LYS A 53 -5.02 11.59 -2.44
CA LYS A 53 -4.79 12.90 -3.05
C LYS A 53 -6.10 13.58 -3.45
N ASP A 54 -7.07 12.80 -3.92
CA ASP A 54 -8.41 13.29 -4.27
C ASP A 54 -9.15 13.81 -3.03
N TYR A 55 -9.00 13.13 -1.88
CA TYR A 55 -9.58 13.59 -0.61
C TYR A 55 -8.90 14.85 -0.07
N PHE A 56 -7.58 15.02 -0.28
CA PHE A 56 -6.88 16.22 0.16
C PHE A 56 -7.40 17.48 -0.54
N ILE A 57 -7.70 17.39 -1.84
CA ILE A 57 -8.29 18.50 -2.61
C ILE A 57 -9.68 18.85 -2.05
N LEU A 58 -10.52 17.85 -1.81
CA LEU A 58 -11.85 18.05 -1.20
C LEU A 58 -11.76 18.67 0.20
N PHE A 59 -10.78 18.23 1.01
CA PHE A 59 -10.53 18.80 2.34
C PHE A 59 -10.13 20.27 2.28
N VAL A 60 -9.22 20.64 1.36
CA VAL A 60 -8.81 22.04 1.17
C VAL A 60 -9.99 22.88 0.69
N LEU A 61 -10.79 22.40 -0.28
CA LEU A 61 -12.00 23.09 -0.75
C LEU A 61 -13.04 23.30 0.37
N PHE A 62 -13.24 22.28 1.21
CA PHE A 62 -14.10 22.38 2.39
C PHE A 62 -13.58 23.42 3.38
N TRP A 63 -12.27 23.42 3.66
CA TRP A 63 -11.63 24.36 4.58
C TRP A 63 -11.69 25.82 4.12
N ILE A 64 -11.54 26.10 2.82
CA ILE A 64 -11.59 27.50 2.33
C ILE A 64 -13.02 28.06 2.21
N THR A 65 -14.03 27.19 2.22
CA THR A 65 -15.44 27.58 2.09
C THR A 65 -16.10 27.81 3.46
N TYR A 66 -15.42 27.45 4.55
CA TYR A 66 -15.89 27.51 5.94
C TYR A 66 -14.94 28.32 6.81
#